data_AF-A0A3R7A8R9-F1
#
_entry.id   AF-A0A3R7A8R9-F1
#
_cell.length_a   1.000
_cell.length_b   1.000
_cell.length_c   1.000
_cell.angle_alpha   90.00
_cell.angle_beta   90.00
_cell.angle_gamma   90.00
#
_symmetry.space_group_name_H-M   'P 1'
#
loop_
_entity.id
_entity.type
_entity.pdbx_description
1 polymer ?
#
loop_
_entity_poly.entity_id
_entity_poly.type
_entity_poly.pdbx_seq_one_letter_code
_entity_poly.pdbx_strand_id
1 'polypeptide(L)'
;MQGIAVEFPAYGYRRITAELRNRGYSVNHKRVLRLMRGDNLLCVRKDFKPRTTDSEHNLRVYPNLVKGLKITRLNQVWASDNHLHPSIRRIRWGN
;
A
#
# COMPACT_ATOMS: atom_id res chain seq x y z
N MET A 1 9.82 -3.32 -26.29
CA MET A 1 9.90 -4.00 -24.97
C MET A 1 10.31 -3.02 -23.88
N GLN A 2 11.54 -2.52 -23.92
CA GLN A 2 12.07 -1.53 -22.97
C GLN A 2 11.20 -0.26 -22.89
N GLY A 3 10.70 0.26 -24.02
CA GLY A 3 9.78 1.40 -24.04
C GLY A 3 8.47 1.20 -23.25
N ILE A 4 7.90 -0.01 -23.25
CA ILE A 4 6.66 -0.32 -22.49
C ILE A 4 6.96 -0.44 -20.99
N ALA A 5 8.14 -0.98 -20.64
CA ALA A 5 8.56 -1.05 -19.25
C ALA A 5 8.84 0.35 -18.66
N VAL A 6 9.33 1.29 -19.46
CA VAL A 6 9.52 2.70 -19.07
C VAL A 6 8.19 3.45 -19.00
N GLU A 7 7.28 3.21 -19.94
CA GLU A 7 5.92 3.78 -19.95
C GLU A 7 5.09 3.29 -18.75
N PHE A 8 5.26 2.01 -18.37
CA PHE A 8 4.55 1.36 -17.28
C PHE A 8 5.51 0.68 -16.28
N PRO A 9 6.21 1.44 -15.43
CA PRO A 9 7.20 0.90 -14.49
C PRO A 9 6.60 -0.05 -13.44
N ALA A 10 5.30 0.02 -13.21
CA ALA A 10 4.56 -0.87 -12.31
C ALA A 10 4.16 -2.22 -12.97
N TYR A 11 4.38 -2.40 -14.26
CA TYR A 11 3.92 -3.59 -14.97
C TYR A 11 4.94 -4.72 -14.86
N GLY A 12 4.48 -5.87 -14.37
CA GLY A 12 5.24 -7.11 -14.43
C GLY A 12 5.27 -7.71 -15.84
N TYR A 13 6.15 -8.69 -16.02
CA TYR A 13 6.39 -9.38 -17.30
C TYR A 13 5.11 -9.95 -17.96
N ARG A 14 4.11 -10.36 -17.17
CA ARG A 14 2.82 -10.84 -17.68
C ARG A 14 2.01 -9.74 -18.36
N ARG A 15 1.93 -8.55 -17.74
CA ARG A 15 1.19 -7.40 -18.31
C ARG A 15 1.90 -6.84 -19.53
N ILE A 16 3.24 -6.79 -19.48
CA ILE A 16 4.05 -6.39 -20.65
C ILE A 16 3.87 -7.39 -21.80
N THR A 17 3.79 -8.70 -21.52
CA THR A 17 3.52 -9.70 -22.56
C THR A 17 2.14 -9.50 -23.19
N ALA A 18 1.11 -9.21 -22.39
CA ALA A 18 -0.23 -8.91 -22.90
C ALA A 18 -0.24 -7.65 -23.78
N GLU A 19 0.42 -6.59 -23.33
CA GLU A 19 0.54 -5.34 -24.08
C GLU A 19 1.28 -5.51 -25.40
N LEU A 20 2.34 -6.32 -25.42
CA LEU A 20 3.04 -6.66 -26.66
C LEU A 20 2.15 -7.42 -27.63
N ARG A 21 1.32 -8.35 -27.14
CA ARG A 21 0.34 -9.06 -27.98
C ARG A 21 -0.73 -8.11 -28.51
N ASN A 22 -1.21 -7.17 -27.70
CA ASN A 22 -2.16 -6.13 -28.13
C ASN A 22 -1.58 -5.23 -29.23
N ARG A 23 -0.27 -4.94 -29.16
CA ARG A 23 0.46 -4.19 -30.19
C ARG A 23 0.87 -5.04 -31.40
N GLY A 24 0.40 -6.29 -31.50
CA GLY A 24 0.63 -7.18 -32.65
C GLY A 24 1.87 -8.06 -32.58
N TYR A 25 2.63 -8.04 -31.48
CA TYR A 25 3.83 -8.86 -31.32
C TYR A 25 3.51 -10.25 -30.73
N SER A 26 3.83 -11.32 -31.46
CA SER A 26 3.67 -12.70 -31.00
C SER A 26 4.84 -13.15 -30.11
N VAL A 27 4.94 -12.60 -28.90
CA VAL A 27 6.01 -12.91 -27.94
C VAL A 27 5.57 -13.89 -26.85
N ASN A 28 6.43 -14.87 -26.55
CA ASN A 28 6.24 -15.79 -25.44
C ASN A 28 6.64 -15.13 -24.10
N HIS A 29 5.78 -15.24 -23.08
CA HIS A 29 6.01 -14.73 -21.72
C HIS A 29 7.34 -15.20 -21.10
N LYS A 30 7.86 -16.38 -21.47
CA LYS A 30 9.18 -16.87 -21.02
C LYS A 30 10.33 -16.04 -21.59
N ARG A 31 10.24 -15.64 -22.86
CA ARG A 31 11.24 -14.77 -23.52
C ARG A 31 11.19 -13.37 -22.93
N VAL A 32 9.98 -12.86 -22.70
CA VAL A 32 9.74 -11.59 -22.02
C VAL A 32 10.40 -11.55 -20.63
N LEU A 33 10.17 -12.59 -19.82
CA LEU A 33 10.76 -12.70 -18.49
C LEU A 33 12.30 -12.75 -18.53
N ARG A 34 12.89 -13.47 -19.50
CA ARG A 34 14.35 -13.58 -19.64
C ARG A 34 14.98 -12.24 -20.00
N LEU A 35 14.38 -11.51 -20.94
CA LEU A 35 14.85 -10.18 -21.34
C LEU A 35 14.70 -9.17 -20.20
N MET A 36 13.57 -9.16 -19.49
CA MET A 36 13.39 -8.27 -18.35
C MET A 36 14.36 -8.55 -17.19
N ARG A 37 14.76 -9.82 -17.01
CA ARG A 37 15.81 -10.19 -16.05
C ARG A 37 17.19 -9.70 -16.48
N GLY A 38 17.53 -9.85 -17.76
CA GLY A 38 18.80 -9.37 -18.31
C GLY A 38 18.94 -7.85 -18.27
N ASP A 39 17.84 -7.14 -18.54
CA ASP A 39 17.80 -5.66 -18.58
C ASP A 39 17.55 -5.05 -17.18
N ASN A 40 17.49 -5.86 -16.12
CA ASN A 40 17.12 -5.46 -14.75
C ASN A 40 15.81 -4.63 -14.66
N LEU A 41 14.86 -4.88 -15.56
CA LEU A 41 13.56 -4.21 -15.65
C LEU A 41 12.48 -4.86 -14.78
N LEU A 42 12.87 -5.67 -13.81
CA LEU A 42 11.90 -6.27 -12.91
C LEU A 42 11.27 -5.18 -12.05
N CYS A 43 9.94 -5.07 -12.13
CA CYS A 43 9.17 -4.18 -11.28
C CYS A 43 9.46 -4.49 -9.81
N VAL A 44 10.33 -3.68 -9.19
CA VAL A 44 10.58 -3.71 -7.76
C VAL A 44 9.39 -3.03 -7.11
N ARG A 45 8.43 -3.83 -6.66
CA ARG A 45 7.31 -3.33 -5.86
C ARG A 45 7.91 -2.82 -4.55
N LYS A 46 7.75 -1.52 -4.26
CA LYS A 46 8.05 -0.99 -2.92
C LYS A 46 7.09 -1.64 -1.92
N ASP A 47 7.63 -2.11 -0.81
CA ASP A 47 6.82 -2.59 0.31
C ASP A 47 5.94 -1.44 0.79
N PHE A 48 4.63 -1.61 0.64
CA PHE A 48 3.67 -0.66 1.17
C PHE A 48 3.55 -0.91 2.67
N LYS A 49 4.23 -0.09 3.47
CA LYS A 49 4.03 -0.01 4.92
C LYS A 49 3.09 1.17 5.21
N PRO A 50 1.78 0.94 5.44
CA PRO A 50 0.90 2.02 5.85
C PRO A 50 1.38 2.54 7.20
N ARG A 51 1.72 3.83 7.26
CA ARG A 51 1.95 4.54 8.53
C ARG A 51 0.57 4.77 9.16
N THR A 52 0.12 3.84 10.00
CA THR A 52 -1.21 3.87 10.64
C THR A 52 -1.30 4.89 11.77
N THR A 53 -0.16 5.40 12.24
CA THR A 53 -0.08 6.37 13.32
C THR A 53 0.91 7.45 12.92
N ASP A 54 0.40 8.66 12.69
CA ASP A 54 1.25 9.84 12.57
C ASP A 54 1.52 10.37 13.98
N SER A 55 2.63 9.91 14.58
CA SER A 55 3.07 10.38 15.90
C SER A 55 3.64 11.81 15.86
N GLU A 56 3.89 12.36 14.67
CA GLU A 56 4.40 13.73 14.47
C GLU A 56 3.28 14.69 14.07
N HIS A 57 2.16 14.64 14.80
CA HIS A 57 1.08 15.60 14.62
C HIS A 57 1.22 16.78 15.60
N ASN A 58 0.88 17.98 15.15
CA ASN A 58 0.75 19.16 16.02
C ASN A 58 -0.53 19.14 16.87
N LEU A 59 -1.29 18.04 16.87
CA LEU A 59 -2.47 17.91 17.72
C LEU A 59 -2.05 17.71 19.18
N ARG A 60 -2.88 18.23 20.08
CA ARG A 60 -2.65 18.17 21.53
C ARG A 60 -2.62 16.72 21.99
N VAL A 61 -1.44 16.25 22.41
CA VAL A 61 -1.26 14.93 23.03
C VAL A 61 -1.84 14.99 24.44
N TYR A 62 -2.93 14.28 24.68
CA TYR A 62 -3.49 14.15 26.02
C TYR A 62 -2.66 13.14 26.82
N PRO A 63 -2.25 13.47 28.06
CA PRO A 63 -1.51 12.55 28.90
C PRO A 63 -2.36 11.32 29.20
N ASN A 64 -1.74 10.14 29.18
CA ASN A 64 -2.42 8.89 29.53
C ASN A 64 -2.73 8.89 31.04
N LEU A 65 -3.96 9.26 31.39
CA LEU A 65 -4.46 9.36 32.77
C LEU A 65 -4.56 8.01 33.49
N VAL A 66 -4.50 6.89 32.76
CA VAL A 66 -4.55 5.54 33.33
C VAL A 66 -3.20 5.15 33.94
N LYS A 67 -2.07 5.70 33.47
CA LYS A 67 -0.72 5.29 33.91
C LYS A 67 -0.44 5.53 35.41
N GLY A 68 -1.16 6.44 36.06
CA GLY A 68 -1.00 6.76 37.48
C GLY A 68 -2.13 6.25 38.38
N LEU A 69 -3.13 5.57 37.82
CA LEU A 69 -4.33 5.16 38.55
C LEU A 69 -4.11 3.78 39.21
N LYS A 70 -4.25 3.69 40.54
CA LYS A 70 -4.36 2.39 41.22
C LYS A 70 -5.77 1.83 40.97
N ILE A 71 -5.86 0.81 40.12
CA ILE A 71 -7.10 0.08 39.85
C ILE A 71 -7.39 -0.82 41.06
N THR A 72 -8.47 -0.53 41.79
CA THR A 72 -8.86 -1.21 43.03
C THR A 72 -10.09 -2.11 42.88
N ARG A 73 -10.84 -1.98 41.78
CA ARG A 73 -12.05 -2.78 41.49
C ARG A 73 -12.17 -3.09 39.99
N LEU A 74 -12.89 -4.16 39.67
CA LEU A 74 -13.22 -4.55 38.30
C LEU A 74 -14.07 -3.45 37.62
N ASN A 75 -13.93 -3.26 36.30
CA ASN A 75 -14.66 -2.26 35.48
C ASN A 75 -14.30 -0.77 35.71
N GLN A 76 -13.10 -0.46 36.20
CA GLN A 76 -12.67 0.94 36.42
C GLN A 76 -12.00 1.60 35.20
N VAL A 77 -11.50 0.81 34.24
CA VAL A 77 -10.83 1.31 33.04
C VAL A 77 -11.26 0.46 31.86
N TRP A 78 -11.68 1.12 30.78
CA TRP A 78 -11.93 0.48 29.49
C TRP A 78 -10.99 1.08 28.45
N ALA A 79 -10.31 0.21 27.71
CA ALA A 79 -9.49 0.60 26.57
C ALA A 79 -10.16 0.09 25.30
N SER A 80 -10.37 0.97 24.34
CA SER A 80 -10.90 0.64 23.03
C SER A 80 -9.88 1.04 21.99
N ASP A 81 -9.57 0.13 21.07
CA ASP A 81 -8.79 0.44 19.88
C ASP A 81 -9.73 0.86 18.75
N ASN A 82 -9.41 1.97 18.09
CA ASN A 82 -10.14 2.42 16.91
C ASN A 82 -9.26 2.19 15.68
N HIS A 83 -9.56 1.13 14.93
CA HIS A 83 -8.91 0.86 13.66
C HIS A 83 -9.54 1.70 12.54
N LEU A 84 -8.81 2.68 12.01
CA LEU A 84 -9.25 3.41 10.82
C LEU A 84 -8.95 2.60 9.56
N HIS A 85 -9.98 2.06 8.91
CA HIS A 85 -9.82 1.42 7.61
C HIS A 85 -9.50 2.50 6.54
N PRO A 86 -8.37 2.43 5.82
CA PRO A 86 -7.90 3.51 4.93
C PRO A 86 -8.80 3.82 3.72
N SER A 87 -9.86 3.04 3.47
CA SER A 87 -10.67 3.16 2.25
C SER A 87 -11.93 4.01 2.38
N ILE A 88 -12.28 4.54 3.56
CA ILE A 88 -13.52 5.32 3.73
C ILE A 88 -13.26 6.79 3.34
N ARG A 89 -13.16 7.05 2.04
CA ARG A 89 -13.35 8.39 1.50
C ARG A 89 -14.83 8.77 1.65
N ARG A 90 -15.12 9.60 2.67
CA ARG A 90 -16.17 10.63 2.71
C ARG A 90 -17.43 10.30 1.88
N ILE A 91 -18.37 9.54 2.45
CA ILE A 91 -19.76 9.59 2.00
C ILE A 91 -20.28 10.98 2.41
N ARG A 92 -20.45 11.85 1.40
CA ARG A 92 -21.09 13.15 1.52
C ARG A 92 -22.60 12.88 1.58
N TRP A 93 -23.23 13.04 2.75
CA TRP A 93 -24.68 13.17 2.83
C TRP A 93 -25.05 14.51 2.21
N GLY A 94 -25.85 14.45 1.13
CA GLY A 94 -26.42 15.64 0.50
C GLY A 94 -27.57 16.21 1.33
N ASN A 95 -27.76 17.52 1.21
CA ASN A 95 -29.06 18.15 1.30
C ASN A 95 -29.58 18.37 -0.12
#